data_AF-L7VLW0-F1
#
_entry.id   AF-L7VLW0-F1
#
_cell.length_a   1.000
_cell.length_b   1.000
_cell.length_c   1.000
_cell.angle_alpha   90.00
_cell.angle_beta   90.00
_cell.angle_gamma   90.00
#
_symmetry.space_group_name_H-M   'P 1'
#
loop_
_entity.id
_entity.type
_entity.pdbx_description
1 polymer ?
#
loop_
_entity_poly.entity_id
_entity_poly.type
_entity_poly.pdbx_seq_one_letter_code
_entity_poly.pdbx_strand_id
1 'polypeptide(L)'
;MRNPLETVTRGEEIGIGLLSVDWDYFVFTESTYQGSYLENKRSLIDEWYKRYIISRQKGKDLRDLYRLSPEFRSFWKKIKEYFKFSDSTKVYVSDSHSLSYEIAAKNHADTVYLFDAHSDLGYGGMSALNFEVNCANWLGKLLKEGIIERAFIIYSPYTVENPEYFKAMNSRFNITYTGLDSLKRWSDVSAIHICRSGAWVPPWFDGEFMEFVGILDMPYEKINLMERKWEPEKMSLADRINYMLA
;
A
#
# COMPACT_ATOMS: atom_id res chain seq x y z
N MET A 1 -28.53 30.69 21.23
CA MET A 1 -28.00 29.60 22.07
C MET A 1 -27.19 28.70 21.16
N ARG A 2 -25.86 28.75 21.23
CA ARG A 2 -24.94 27.89 20.48
C ARG A 2 -24.48 26.79 21.43
N ASN A 3 -24.60 25.53 21.01
CA ASN A 3 -24.06 24.38 21.75
C ASN A 3 -22.54 24.53 21.86
N PRO A 4 -21.93 24.35 23.05
CA PRO A 4 -20.49 24.26 23.16
C PRO A 4 -20.06 22.90 22.58
N LEU A 5 -19.15 22.94 21.60
CA LEU A 5 -18.36 21.78 21.20
C LEU A 5 -17.63 21.27 22.45
N GLU A 6 -17.87 20.02 22.81
CA GLU A 6 -17.07 19.31 23.80
C GLU A 6 -15.61 19.34 23.35
N THR A 7 -14.82 20.16 24.02
CA THR A 7 -13.37 20.14 23.94
C THR A 7 -12.91 18.87 24.65
N VAL A 8 -12.66 17.82 23.89
CA VAL A 8 -11.89 16.67 24.36
C VAL A 8 -10.49 17.20 24.68
N THR A 9 -10.19 17.34 25.97
CA THR A 9 -8.85 17.58 26.47
C THR A 9 -8.01 16.34 26.13
N ARG A 10 -7.21 16.44 25.06
CA ARG A 10 -6.13 15.48 24.78
C ARG A 10 -5.19 15.50 25.98
N GLY A 11 -5.29 14.49 26.83
CA GLY A 11 -4.22 14.14 27.74
C GLY A 11 -2.96 13.81 26.94
N GLU A 12 -1.86 13.56 27.61
CA GLU A 12 -0.61 13.09 27.01
C GLU A 12 -0.79 11.66 26.42
N GLU A 13 -1.67 11.53 25.43
CA GLU A 13 -2.18 10.27 24.88
C GLU A 13 -1.21 9.70 23.86
N ILE A 14 -0.93 8.41 24.03
CA ILE A 14 -0.24 7.57 23.06
C ILE A 14 -1.01 7.69 21.74
N GLY A 15 -0.35 8.21 20.71
CA GLY A 15 -1.00 8.42 19.43
C GLY A 15 -1.56 7.14 18.83
N ILE A 16 -2.71 7.23 18.17
CA ILE A 16 -3.43 6.10 17.58
C ILE A 16 -2.93 5.88 16.14
N GLY A 17 -2.43 4.68 15.85
CA GLY A 17 -1.82 4.37 14.55
C GLY A 17 -2.77 3.79 13.50
N LEU A 18 -2.52 4.14 12.22
CA LEU A 18 -2.88 3.33 11.06
C LEU A 18 -1.66 2.48 10.68
N LEU A 19 -1.83 1.16 10.64
CA LEU A 19 -0.86 0.24 10.04
C LEU A 19 -1.26 0.00 8.59
N SER A 20 -0.53 0.57 7.63
CA SER A 20 -0.78 0.39 6.20
C SER A 20 0.28 -0.52 5.60
N VAL A 21 -0.14 -1.61 4.97
CA VAL A 21 0.73 -2.61 4.35
C VAL A 21 0.36 -2.73 2.88
N ASP A 22 1.28 -2.32 2.00
CA ASP A 22 1.19 -2.61 0.58
C ASP A 22 1.75 -4.02 0.31
N TRP A 23 1.08 -4.77 -0.55
CA TRP A 23 1.51 -6.09 -0.94
C TRP A 23 2.79 -6.08 -1.77
N ASP A 24 3.08 -4.99 -2.48
CA ASP A 24 4.34 -4.84 -3.20
C ASP A 24 5.58 -4.81 -2.28
N TYR A 25 5.38 -4.61 -0.97
CA TYR A 25 6.41 -4.73 0.06
C TYR A 25 7.14 -6.08 -0.03
N PHE A 26 6.43 -7.15 -0.42
CA PHE A 26 6.97 -8.50 -0.54
C PHE A 26 7.37 -8.87 -1.98
N VAL A 27 7.16 -8.00 -2.96
CA VAL A 27 7.37 -8.32 -4.37
C VAL A 27 8.70 -7.76 -4.84
N PHE A 28 9.61 -8.66 -5.21
CA PHE A 28 10.80 -8.30 -5.97
C PHE A 28 10.45 -8.20 -7.46
N THR A 29 10.87 -7.12 -8.10
CA THR A 29 10.83 -6.95 -9.55
C THR A 29 12.18 -6.42 -10.05
N GLU A 30 12.58 -6.82 -11.25
CA GLU A 30 13.75 -6.20 -11.89
C GLU A 30 13.47 -4.74 -12.23
N SER A 31 14.41 -3.84 -11.94
CA SER A 31 14.24 -2.37 -12.07
C SER A 31 13.79 -1.90 -13.45
N THR A 32 14.03 -2.68 -14.50
CA THR A 32 13.58 -2.38 -15.88
C THR A 32 12.07 -2.50 -16.09
N TYR A 33 11.33 -3.07 -15.13
CA TYR A 33 9.87 -3.25 -15.18
C TYR A 33 9.11 -2.40 -14.14
N GLN A 34 9.80 -1.43 -13.52
CA GLN A 34 9.18 -0.45 -12.64
C GLN A 34 8.56 0.66 -13.50
N GLY A 35 7.23 0.68 -13.56
CA GLY A 35 6.46 1.69 -14.29
C GLY A 35 5.49 2.43 -13.37
N SER A 36 5.20 3.69 -13.70
CA SER A 36 4.09 4.42 -13.10
C SER A 36 2.81 4.11 -13.87
N TYR A 37 1.81 3.54 -13.18
CA TYR A 37 0.53 3.17 -13.78
C TYR A 37 -0.58 4.01 -13.15
N LEU A 38 -1.50 4.51 -13.98
CA LEU A 38 -2.76 5.03 -13.47
C LEU A 38 -3.61 3.85 -13.02
N GLU A 39 -3.95 3.83 -11.74
CA GLU A 39 -4.77 2.74 -11.19
C GLU A 39 -6.21 2.82 -11.72
N ASN A 40 -6.62 1.79 -12.46
CA ASN A 40 -7.97 1.62 -12.97
C ASN A 40 -8.24 0.15 -13.32
N LYS A 41 -9.46 -0.18 -13.75
CA LYS A 41 -9.83 -1.57 -14.06
C LYS A 41 -8.91 -2.24 -15.10
N ARG A 42 -8.44 -1.50 -16.12
CA ARG A 42 -7.51 -2.04 -17.13
C ARG A 42 -6.13 -2.28 -16.54
N SER A 43 -5.60 -1.36 -15.73
CA SER A 43 -4.27 -1.52 -15.14
C SER A 43 -4.21 -2.68 -14.15
N LEU A 44 -5.34 -3.05 -13.54
CA LEU A 44 -5.41 -4.16 -12.59
C LEU A 44 -5.28 -5.54 -13.26
N ILE A 45 -5.64 -5.70 -14.55
CA ILE A 45 -5.59 -7.00 -15.24
C ILE A 45 -5.18 -6.95 -16.71
N ASP A 46 -5.78 -6.11 -17.54
CA ASP A 46 -5.54 -6.07 -18.99
C ASP A 46 -4.07 -5.72 -19.30
N GLU A 47 -3.51 -4.76 -18.56
CA GLU A 47 -2.11 -4.36 -18.68
C GLU A 47 -1.14 -5.51 -18.34
N TRP A 48 -1.51 -6.39 -17.40
CA TRP A 48 -0.70 -7.58 -17.11
C TRP A 48 -0.70 -8.56 -18.28
N TYR A 49 -1.86 -8.77 -18.91
CA TYR A 49 -1.94 -9.62 -20.11
C TYR A 49 -1.14 -9.02 -21.27
N LYS A 50 -1.23 -7.71 -21.49
CA LYS A 50 -0.43 -6.98 -22.48
C LYS A 50 1.07 -7.19 -22.26
N ARG A 51 1.55 -6.98 -21.03
CA ARG A 51 2.95 -7.23 -20.65
C ARG A 51 3.35 -8.68 -20.90
N TYR A 52 2.49 -9.65 -20.56
CA TYR A 52 2.77 -11.06 -20.80
C TYR A 52 2.90 -11.36 -22.30
N ILE A 53 1.97 -10.87 -23.14
CA ILE A 53 2.02 -11.06 -24.59
C ILE A 53 3.32 -10.47 -25.16
N ILE A 54 3.69 -9.25 -24.76
CA ILE A 54 4.92 -8.58 -25.22
C ILE A 54 6.17 -9.34 -24.76
N SER A 55 6.22 -9.80 -23.51
CA SER A 55 7.35 -10.60 -23.00
C SER A 55 7.50 -11.92 -23.75
N ARG A 56 6.39 -12.62 -24.02
CA ARG A 56 6.38 -13.88 -24.77
C ARG A 56 6.85 -13.70 -26.21
N GLN A 57 6.48 -12.61 -26.88
CA GLN A 57 7.00 -12.28 -28.22
C GLN A 57 8.52 -12.10 -28.23
N LYS A 58 9.11 -11.69 -27.11
CA LYS A 58 10.57 -11.59 -26.92
C LYS A 58 11.22 -12.90 -26.45
N GLY A 59 10.47 -14.01 -26.42
CA GLY A 59 10.96 -15.31 -25.94
C GLY A 59 11.17 -15.38 -24.43
N LYS A 60 10.59 -14.47 -23.65
CA LYS A 60 10.68 -14.44 -22.17
C LYS A 60 9.33 -14.77 -21.53
N ASP A 61 9.36 -15.36 -20.34
CA ASP A 61 8.18 -15.42 -19.48
C ASP A 61 8.16 -14.20 -18.55
N LEU A 62 7.04 -13.48 -18.48
CA LEU A 62 6.90 -12.33 -17.59
C LEU A 62 7.01 -12.77 -16.11
N ARG A 63 6.58 -13.99 -15.79
CA ARG A 63 6.55 -14.51 -14.42
C ARG A 63 7.94 -14.64 -13.82
N ASP A 64 8.94 -14.95 -14.64
CA ASP A 64 10.33 -15.13 -14.20
C ASP A 64 10.99 -13.83 -13.71
N LEU A 65 10.36 -12.68 -14.02
CA LEU A 65 10.85 -11.34 -13.67
C LEU A 65 10.36 -10.86 -12.30
N TYR A 66 9.46 -11.60 -11.68
CA TYR A 66 8.87 -11.28 -10.39
C TYR A 66 9.10 -12.42 -9.40
N ARG A 67 9.47 -12.08 -8.17
CA ARG A 67 9.64 -13.05 -7.09
C ARG A 67 8.92 -12.56 -5.86
N LEU A 68 8.23 -13.46 -5.19
CA LEU A 68 7.57 -13.17 -3.92
C LEU A 68 8.49 -13.56 -2.77
N SER A 69 8.69 -12.65 -1.84
CA SER A 69 9.43 -12.88 -0.60
C SER A 69 8.67 -13.88 0.30
N PRO A 70 9.27 -15.01 0.71
CA PRO A 70 8.59 -15.97 1.59
C PRO A 70 8.30 -15.40 2.99
N GLU A 71 8.92 -14.28 3.37
CA GLU A 71 8.78 -13.63 4.66
C GLU A 71 7.34 -13.18 4.96
N PHE A 72 6.48 -13.00 3.95
CA PHE A 72 5.07 -12.63 4.13
C PHE A 72 4.35 -13.57 5.11
N ARG A 73 4.71 -14.85 5.12
CA ARG A 73 4.11 -15.87 6.01
C ARG A 73 4.43 -15.64 7.49
N SER A 74 5.56 -15.00 7.77
CA SER A 74 6.02 -14.70 9.14
C SER A 74 5.75 -13.26 9.56
N PHE A 75 5.28 -12.42 8.63
CA PHE A 75 5.16 -10.99 8.82
C PHE A 75 4.26 -10.64 9.99
N TRP A 76 3.01 -11.11 10.01
CA TRP A 76 2.06 -10.77 11.08
C TRP A 76 2.52 -11.22 12.46
N LYS A 77 3.23 -12.35 12.55
CA LYS A 77 3.85 -12.79 13.80
C LYS A 77 4.84 -11.75 14.32
N LYS A 78 5.72 -11.22 13.46
CA LYS A 78 6.69 -10.18 13.82
C LYS A 78 5.99 -8.87 14.15
N ILE A 79 5.01 -8.45 13.34
CA ILE A 79 4.25 -7.20 13.56
C ILE A 79 3.55 -7.21 14.92
N LYS A 80 2.96 -8.34 15.34
CA LYS A 80 2.31 -8.48 16.65
C LYS A 80 3.28 -8.33 17.85
N GLU A 81 4.60 -8.34 17.63
CA GLU A 81 5.59 -8.03 18.68
C GLU A 81 5.79 -6.50 18.88
N TYR A 82 5.39 -5.69 17.90
CA TYR A 82 5.57 -4.24 17.90
C TYR A 82 4.25 -3.47 18.02
N PHE A 83 3.13 -4.05 17.62
CA PHE A 83 1.84 -3.38 17.59
C PHE A 83 0.80 -4.14 18.41
N LYS A 84 -0.04 -3.39 19.12
CA LYS A 84 -1.20 -3.94 19.82
C LYS A 84 -2.42 -3.87 18.91
N PHE A 85 -3.01 -5.04 18.67
CA PHE A 85 -4.31 -5.15 18.04
C PHE A 85 -5.34 -5.45 19.12
N SER A 86 -6.41 -4.67 19.14
CA SER A 86 -7.52 -4.84 20.07
C SER A 86 -8.76 -5.28 19.31
N ASP A 87 -9.80 -5.68 20.03
CA ASP A 87 -11.09 -6.06 19.42
C ASP A 87 -11.76 -4.91 18.65
N SER A 88 -11.34 -3.65 18.90
CA SER A 88 -11.82 -2.48 18.15
C SER A 88 -10.97 -2.13 16.94
N THR A 89 -9.82 -2.79 16.74
CA THR A 89 -8.95 -2.57 15.58
C THR A 89 -9.65 -3.07 14.31
N LYS A 90 -9.91 -2.15 13.37
CA LYS A 90 -10.59 -2.47 12.12
C LYS A 90 -9.60 -2.86 11.04
N VAL A 91 -9.89 -3.91 10.28
CA VAL A 91 -9.06 -4.34 9.15
C VAL A 91 -9.78 -4.06 7.85
N TYR A 92 -9.09 -3.42 6.92
CA TYR A 92 -9.56 -3.10 5.58
C TYR A 92 -8.66 -3.75 4.55
N VAL A 93 -9.24 -4.37 3.53
CA VAL A 93 -8.52 -5.00 2.42
C VAL A 93 -9.01 -4.41 1.11
N SER A 94 -8.10 -3.90 0.30
CA SER A 94 -8.46 -3.20 -0.93
C SER A 94 -7.45 -3.40 -2.06
N ASP A 95 -7.83 -2.93 -3.25
CA ASP A 95 -6.92 -2.84 -4.39
C ASP A 95 -6.03 -1.61 -4.38
N SER A 96 -6.51 -0.52 -3.78
CA SER A 96 -5.94 0.82 -3.93
C SER A 96 -5.35 1.34 -2.65
N HIS A 97 -4.07 1.72 -2.69
CA HIS A 97 -3.42 2.20 -1.48
C HIS A 97 -3.90 3.58 -1.05
N SER A 98 -4.46 4.34 -2.01
CA SER A 98 -5.08 5.64 -1.78
C SER A 98 -6.18 5.63 -0.70
N LEU A 99 -6.84 4.49 -0.49
CA LEU A 99 -7.87 4.32 0.55
C LEU A 99 -7.32 4.47 1.96
N SER A 100 -6.00 4.32 2.15
CA SER A 100 -5.32 4.63 3.42
C SER A 100 -5.64 6.05 3.91
N TYR A 101 -5.83 6.99 2.98
CA TYR A 101 -6.21 8.37 3.30
C TYR A 101 -7.53 8.44 4.08
N GLU A 102 -8.59 7.86 3.51
CA GLU A 102 -9.92 7.87 4.11
C GLU A 102 -9.96 7.01 5.38
N ILE A 103 -9.23 5.89 5.39
CA ILE A 103 -9.13 4.99 6.55
C ILE A 103 -8.47 5.72 7.73
N ALA A 104 -7.36 6.43 7.50
CA ALA A 104 -6.69 7.20 8.56
C ALA A 104 -7.64 8.25 9.15
N ALA A 105 -8.28 9.04 8.29
CA ALA A 105 -9.22 10.09 8.70
C ALA A 105 -10.42 9.53 9.49
N LYS A 106 -11.05 8.47 8.98
CA LYS A 106 -12.24 7.82 9.59
C LYS A 106 -11.95 7.18 10.94
N ASN A 107 -10.73 6.71 11.16
CA ASN A 107 -10.33 6.04 12.39
C ASN A 107 -9.46 6.93 13.30
N HIS A 108 -9.45 8.24 13.02
CA HIS A 108 -8.75 9.28 13.79
C HIS A 108 -7.28 8.93 14.09
N ALA A 109 -6.61 8.31 13.13
CA ALA A 109 -5.19 8.00 13.27
C ALA A 109 -4.38 9.30 13.25
N ASP A 110 -3.42 9.44 14.17
CA ASP A 110 -2.45 10.54 14.16
C ASP A 110 -1.07 10.11 13.63
N THR A 111 -0.86 8.80 13.51
CA THR A 111 0.41 8.20 13.10
C THR A 111 0.15 7.17 12.02
N VAL A 112 0.93 7.19 10.95
CA VAL A 112 0.92 6.12 9.94
C VAL A 112 2.21 5.31 10.04
N TYR A 113 2.06 3.99 10.06
CA TYR A 113 3.15 3.03 9.85
C TYR A 113 2.96 2.40 8.48
N LEU A 114 3.81 2.78 7.53
CA LEU A 114 3.74 2.37 6.14
C LEU A 114 4.76 1.26 5.88
N PHE A 115 4.29 0.07 5.50
CA PHE A 115 5.11 -1.04 5.01
C PHE A 115 4.87 -1.17 3.51
N ASP A 116 5.83 -0.70 2.72
CA ASP A 116 5.63 -0.48 1.28
C ASP A 116 6.97 -0.47 0.53
N ALA A 117 6.97 -0.79 -0.76
CA ALA A 117 8.09 -0.53 -1.64
C ALA A 117 8.24 0.97 -1.97
N HIS A 118 7.17 1.75 -1.83
CA HIS A 118 7.00 3.16 -2.18
C HIS A 118 6.69 4.01 -0.93
N SER A 119 6.96 5.31 -1.00
CA SER A 119 6.70 6.23 0.12
C SER A 119 5.37 6.97 0.02
N ASP A 120 4.77 7.04 -1.17
CA ASP A 120 3.49 7.69 -1.44
C ASP A 120 3.39 9.14 -0.94
N LEU A 121 4.55 9.83 -0.92
CA LEU A 121 4.67 11.22 -0.50
C LEU A 121 4.35 12.22 -1.62
N GLY A 122 4.22 11.77 -2.87
CA GLY A 122 3.94 12.61 -4.04
C GLY A 122 5.16 12.81 -4.96
N TYR A 123 5.21 12.08 -6.08
CA TYR A 123 6.31 12.08 -7.06
C TYR A 123 6.53 13.38 -7.87
N GLY A 124 5.84 14.47 -7.53
CA GLY A 124 6.05 15.82 -8.08
C GLY A 124 6.57 16.82 -7.05
N GLY A 125 6.95 16.37 -5.86
CA GLY A 125 7.23 17.23 -4.73
C GLY A 125 5.95 17.91 -4.21
N MET A 126 6.08 19.07 -3.57
CA MET A 126 4.96 19.72 -2.86
C MET A 126 3.73 20.01 -3.73
N SER A 127 3.91 20.22 -5.04
CA SER A 127 2.81 20.45 -5.98
C SER A 127 1.93 19.21 -6.16
N ALA A 128 2.49 18.00 -6.02
CA ALA A 128 1.75 16.74 -6.10
C ALA A 128 0.62 16.66 -5.06
N LEU A 129 0.78 17.37 -3.95
CA LEU A 129 -0.19 17.40 -2.85
C LEU A 129 -1.34 18.40 -3.09
N ASN A 130 -1.33 19.14 -4.19
CA ASN A 130 -2.44 20.00 -4.61
C ASN A 130 -3.46 19.24 -5.47
N PHE A 131 -3.10 18.06 -5.98
CA PHE A 131 -4.00 17.22 -6.77
C PHE A 131 -4.91 16.37 -5.88
N GLU A 132 -5.89 15.72 -6.48
CA GLU A 132 -6.74 14.72 -5.83
C GLU A 132 -5.91 13.59 -5.23
N VAL A 133 -6.46 12.94 -4.19
CA VAL A 133 -5.82 11.80 -3.53
C VAL A 133 -5.68 10.66 -4.52
N ASN A 134 -4.50 10.06 -4.60
CA ASN A 134 -4.19 8.89 -5.41
C ASN A 134 -3.06 8.08 -4.74
N CYS A 135 -2.73 6.91 -5.27
CA CYS A 135 -1.71 6.03 -4.68
C CYS A 135 -0.37 6.76 -4.52
N ALA A 136 0.04 7.59 -5.48
CA ALA A 136 1.32 8.28 -5.41
C ALA A 136 1.43 9.38 -4.34
N ASN A 137 0.34 9.89 -3.76
CA ASN A 137 0.38 11.09 -2.92
C ASN A 137 -0.42 11.02 -1.61
N TRP A 138 -1.09 9.91 -1.31
CA TRP A 138 -2.04 9.85 -0.19
C TRP A 138 -1.38 10.13 1.16
N LEU A 139 -0.18 9.62 1.40
CA LEU A 139 0.52 9.82 2.67
C LEU A 139 0.98 11.26 2.83
N GLY A 140 1.59 11.82 1.77
CA GLY A 140 1.98 13.22 1.76
C GLY A 140 0.78 14.16 1.96
N LYS A 141 -0.39 13.78 1.44
CA LYS A 141 -1.62 14.57 1.58
C LYS A 141 -2.20 14.51 2.99
N LEU A 142 -2.17 13.35 3.66
CA LEU A 142 -2.52 13.23 5.08
C LEU A 142 -1.69 14.19 5.96
N LEU A 143 -0.38 14.24 5.72
CA LEU A 143 0.54 15.12 6.45
C LEU A 143 0.28 16.60 6.16
N LYS A 144 0.06 16.95 4.89
CA LYS A 144 -0.21 18.34 4.48
C LYS A 144 -1.52 18.87 5.04
N GLU A 145 -2.56 18.04 5.08
CA GLU A 145 -3.87 18.42 5.61
C GLU A 145 -3.94 18.32 7.15
N GLY A 146 -2.87 17.86 7.81
CA GLY A 146 -2.79 17.76 9.26
C GLY A 146 -3.74 16.70 9.83
N ILE A 147 -4.13 15.71 9.02
CA ILE A 147 -4.95 14.58 9.47
C ILE A 147 -4.11 13.67 10.35
N ILE A 148 -2.83 13.49 9.99
CA ILE A 148 -1.84 12.78 10.78
C ILE A 148 -0.72 13.75 11.19
N GLU A 149 -0.10 13.50 12.33
CA GLU A 149 1.00 14.29 12.86
C GLU A 149 2.36 13.77 12.39
N ARG A 150 2.47 12.45 12.13
CA ARG A 150 3.74 11.82 11.76
C ARG A 150 3.55 10.54 10.94
N ALA A 151 4.59 10.18 10.19
CA ALA A 151 4.64 8.94 9.44
C ALA A 151 5.97 8.21 9.65
N PHE A 152 5.89 6.90 9.83
CA PHE A 152 7.01 5.97 9.80
C PHE A 152 6.92 5.16 8.52
N ILE A 153 7.98 5.23 7.70
CA ILE A 153 8.07 4.49 6.44
C ILE A 153 9.09 3.37 6.64
N ILE A 154 8.60 2.13 6.50
CA ILE A 154 9.37 0.90 6.58
C ILE A 154 9.43 0.36 5.16
N TYR A 155 10.54 0.64 4.49
CA TYR A 155 10.73 0.23 3.10
C TYR A 155 10.91 -1.28 2.97
N SER A 156 10.42 -1.81 1.86
CA SER A 156 10.76 -3.15 1.40
C SER A 156 12.28 -3.31 1.30
N PRO A 157 12.83 -4.50 1.58
CA PRO A 157 14.21 -4.83 1.20
C PRO A 157 14.48 -4.69 -0.30
N TYR A 158 13.44 -4.61 -1.14
CA TYR A 158 13.51 -4.48 -2.59
C TYR A 158 13.20 -3.06 -3.09
N THR A 159 13.01 -2.09 -2.19
CA THR A 159 12.77 -0.69 -2.54
C THR A 159 13.93 -0.11 -3.35
N VAL A 160 13.59 0.61 -4.43
CA VAL A 160 14.54 1.38 -5.24
C VAL A 160 14.50 2.88 -4.91
N GLU A 161 13.42 3.35 -4.28
CA GLU A 161 13.32 4.73 -3.82
C GLU A 161 14.44 5.10 -2.84
N ASN A 162 14.91 6.34 -2.98
CA ASN A 162 15.82 6.95 -2.02
C ASN A 162 15.07 8.05 -1.26
N PRO A 163 15.10 8.08 0.09
CA PRO A 163 14.51 9.16 0.88
C PRO A 163 14.90 10.57 0.43
N GLU A 164 16.10 10.77 -0.12
CA GLU A 164 16.56 12.06 -0.64
C GLU A 164 15.72 12.59 -1.81
N TYR A 165 15.04 11.71 -2.56
CA TYR A 165 14.10 12.12 -3.61
C TYR A 165 12.94 12.93 -3.04
N PHE A 166 12.62 12.75 -1.76
CA PHE A 166 11.54 13.42 -1.05
C PHE A 166 12.03 14.47 -0.04
N LYS A 167 13.25 14.99 -0.19
CA LYS A 167 13.85 15.98 0.72
C LYS A 167 12.93 17.16 1.06
N ALA A 168 12.17 17.66 0.08
CA ALA A 168 11.22 18.74 0.30
C ALA A 168 10.10 18.37 1.29
N MET A 169 9.60 17.13 1.21
CA MET A 169 8.61 16.59 2.15
C MET A 169 9.24 16.35 3.52
N ASN A 170 10.40 15.69 3.54
CA ASN A 170 11.13 15.34 4.76
C ASN A 170 11.52 16.59 5.58
N SER A 171 11.75 17.72 4.91
CA SER A 171 12.10 18.98 5.59
C SER A 171 10.89 19.70 6.18
N ARG A 172 9.66 19.33 5.78
CA ARG A 172 8.43 20.05 6.13
C ARG A 172 7.49 19.26 7.03
N PHE A 173 7.53 17.93 6.93
CA PHE A 173 6.65 17.03 7.66
C PHE A 173 7.46 16.07 8.53
N ASN A 174 6.83 15.56 9.59
CA ASN A 174 7.46 14.61 10.50
C ASN A 174 7.45 13.20 9.90
N ILE A 175 8.42 12.93 9.03
CA ILE A 175 8.57 11.66 8.31
C ILE A 175 9.86 10.99 8.80
N THR A 176 9.75 9.73 9.19
CA THR A 176 10.89 8.91 9.62
C THR A 176 10.96 7.65 8.76
N TYR A 177 12.07 7.48 8.05
CA TYR A 177 12.39 6.24 7.35
C TYR A 177 13.16 5.33 8.31
N THR A 178 12.66 4.12 8.56
CA THR A 178 13.23 3.26 9.61
C THR A 178 12.98 1.78 9.36
N GLY A 179 13.69 0.94 10.11
CA GLY A 179 13.46 -0.50 10.16
C GLY A 179 12.51 -0.88 11.29
N LEU A 180 11.90 -2.07 11.18
CA LEU A 180 10.98 -2.61 12.18
C LEU A 180 11.58 -2.59 13.60
N ASP A 181 12.85 -2.97 13.75
CA ASP A 181 13.53 -3.07 15.05
C ASP A 181 13.77 -1.73 15.75
N SER A 182 13.61 -0.62 15.03
CA SER A 182 13.74 0.74 15.57
C SER A 182 12.38 1.32 16.01
N LEU A 183 11.28 0.63 15.75
CA LEU A 183 9.97 1.07 16.19
C LEU A 183 9.78 0.86 17.70
N LYS A 184 9.06 1.80 18.32
CA LYS A 184 8.59 1.63 19.69
C LYS A 184 7.70 0.39 19.75
N ARG A 185 8.01 -0.52 20.66
CA ARG A 185 7.16 -1.70 20.88
C ARG A 185 5.84 -1.29 21.53
N TRP A 186 4.82 -2.07 21.21
CA TRP A 186 3.49 -2.00 21.77
C TRP A 186 2.73 -0.70 21.45
N SER A 187 2.94 -0.16 20.25
CA SER A 187 2.13 0.95 19.73
C SER A 187 0.70 0.51 19.44
N ASP A 188 -0.28 1.34 19.80
CA ASP A 188 -1.69 1.07 19.57
C ASP A 188 -2.10 1.38 18.12
N VAL A 189 -2.92 0.51 17.54
CA VAL A 189 -3.38 0.61 16.14
C VAL A 189 -4.91 0.59 16.11
N SER A 190 -5.55 1.64 15.59
CA SER A 190 -7.02 1.67 15.40
C SER A 190 -7.46 0.99 14.12
N ALA A 191 -6.61 1.00 13.10
CA ALA A 191 -6.93 0.42 11.81
C ALA A 191 -5.71 -0.21 11.15
N ILE A 192 -5.96 -1.30 10.44
CA ILE A 192 -5.02 -1.96 9.54
C ILE A 192 -5.57 -1.83 8.14
N HIS A 193 -4.76 -1.36 7.20
CA HIS A 193 -5.08 -1.39 5.79
C HIS A 193 -4.10 -2.33 5.07
N ILE A 194 -4.64 -3.31 4.36
CA ILE A 194 -3.88 -4.23 3.52
C ILE A 194 -4.27 -3.95 2.07
N CYS A 195 -3.32 -3.40 1.30
CA CYS A 195 -3.51 -3.07 -0.10
C CYS A 195 -2.89 -4.13 -1.00
N ARG A 196 -3.57 -4.52 -2.09
CA ARG A 196 -3.01 -5.42 -3.11
C ARG A 196 -2.10 -4.69 -4.11
N SER A 197 -2.37 -3.40 -4.37
CA SER A 197 -1.70 -2.59 -5.39
C SER A 197 -1.61 -3.27 -6.75
N GLY A 198 -2.77 -3.71 -7.25
CA GLY A 198 -2.84 -4.62 -8.39
C GLY A 198 -2.27 -4.06 -9.70
N ALA A 199 -2.03 -2.76 -9.83
CA ALA A 199 -1.34 -2.18 -10.99
C ALA A 199 0.17 -2.44 -10.98
N TRP A 200 0.75 -2.69 -9.80
CA TRP A 200 2.17 -2.95 -9.55
C TRP A 200 2.46 -4.39 -9.13
N VAL A 201 1.51 -5.06 -8.47
CA VAL A 201 1.63 -6.48 -8.09
C VAL A 201 0.94 -7.39 -9.10
N PRO A 202 1.66 -8.39 -9.66
CA PRO A 202 1.09 -9.27 -10.66
C PRO A 202 -0.04 -10.17 -10.13
N PRO A 203 -1.03 -10.51 -10.97
CA PRO A 203 -2.21 -11.27 -10.57
C PRO A 203 -1.93 -12.75 -10.23
N TRP A 204 -0.77 -13.29 -10.61
CA TRP A 204 -0.39 -14.65 -10.22
C TRP A 204 0.07 -14.78 -8.77
N PHE A 205 0.14 -13.68 -8.01
CA PHE A 205 0.36 -13.69 -6.55
C PHE A 205 -0.92 -13.43 -5.74
N ASP A 206 -2.09 -13.43 -6.38
CA ASP A 206 -3.37 -13.17 -5.68
C ASP A 206 -3.72 -14.25 -4.66
N GLY A 207 -3.30 -15.50 -4.90
CA GLY A 207 -3.47 -16.59 -3.94
C GLY A 207 -2.71 -16.32 -2.65
N GLU A 208 -1.44 -15.97 -2.76
CA GLU A 208 -0.56 -15.64 -1.64
C GLU A 208 -0.96 -14.33 -0.95
N PHE A 209 -1.50 -13.35 -1.68
CA PHE A 209 -2.10 -12.16 -1.08
C PHE A 209 -3.27 -12.52 -0.16
N MET A 210 -4.17 -13.40 -0.62
CA MET A 210 -5.29 -13.86 0.20
C MET A 210 -4.83 -14.75 1.36
N GLU A 211 -3.77 -15.56 1.18
CA GLU A 211 -3.09 -16.27 2.27
C GLU A 211 -2.58 -15.28 3.32
N PHE A 212 -1.89 -14.22 2.90
CA PHE A 212 -1.37 -13.18 3.77
C PHE A 212 -2.45 -12.46 4.58
N VAL A 213 -3.58 -12.10 3.95
CA VAL A 213 -4.75 -11.54 4.65
C VAL A 213 -5.30 -12.55 5.67
N GLY A 214 -5.37 -13.83 5.31
CA GLY A 214 -5.86 -14.89 6.19
C GLY A 214 -4.97 -15.14 7.42
N ILE A 215 -3.65 -15.02 7.29
CA ILE A 215 -2.69 -15.21 8.39
C ILE A 215 -2.87 -14.18 9.52
N LEU A 216 -3.41 -12.99 9.23
CA LEU A 216 -3.68 -11.99 10.26
C LEU A 216 -4.69 -12.50 11.31
N ASP A 217 -5.63 -13.35 10.90
CA ASP A 217 -6.67 -13.98 11.72
C ASP A 217 -7.55 -12.95 12.44
N MET A 218 -8.05 -11.97 11.68
CA MET A 218 -8.97 -10.93 12.17
C MET A 218 -10.10 -10.69 11.16
N PRO A 219 -11.32 -10.33 11.60
CA PRO A 219 -12.39 -9.90 10.70
C PRO A 219 -11.97 -8.67 9.89
N TYR A 220 -12.28 -8.66 8.59
CA TYR A 220 -11.90 -7.57 7.70
C TYR A 220 -13.01 -7.17 6.73
N GLU A 221 -12.99 -5.90 6.33
CA GLU A 221 -13.87 -5.32 5.31
C GLU A 221 -13.14 -5.30 3.95
N LYS A 222 -13.79 -5.81 2.89
CA LYS A 222 -13.29 -5.68 1.52
C LYS A 222 -13.83 -4.40 0.90
N ILE A 223 -12.95 -3.49 0.50
CA ILE A 223 -13.30 -2.23 -0.15
C ILE A 223 -12.73 -2.24 -1.56
N ASN A 224 -13.59 -2.20 -2.58
CA ASN A 224 -13.21 -2.14 -4.00
C ASN A 224 -12.18 -3.21 -4.43
N LEU A 225 -12.11 -4.34 -3.73
CA LEU A 225 -11.20 -5.44 -4.04
C LEU A 225 -11.80 -6.30 -5.16
N MET A 226 -11.25 -6.19 -6.37
CA MET A 226 -11.73 -6.95 -7.53
C MET A 226 -11.11 -8.34 -7.60
N GLU A 227 -11.88 -9.32 -8.05
CA GLU A 227 -11.32 -10.62 -8.41
C GLU A 227 -10.57 -10.52 -9.74
N ARG A 228 -9.31 -10.99 -9.78
CA ARG A 228 -8.51 -11.04 -11.01
C ARG A 228 -8.42 -12.48 -11.49
N LYS A 229 -8.65 -12.70 -12.78
CA LYS A 229 -8.48 -14.00 -13.42
C LYS A 229 -7.25 -13.98 -14.31
N TRP A 230 -6.25 -14.79 -13.95
CA TRP A 230 -5.00 -14.93 -14.69
C TRP A 230 -4.89 -16.31 -15.34
N GLU A 231 -5.29 -16.40 -16.60
CA GLU A 231 -5.29 -17.64 -17.38
C GLU A 231 -4.69 -17.41 -18.79
N PRO A 232 -3.40 -17.01 -18.88
CA PRO A 232 -2.78 -16.64 -20.16
C PRO A 232 -2.86 -17.72 -21.23
N GLU A 233 -2.86 -18.99 -20.84
CA GLU A 233 -2.88 -20.12 -21.78
C GLU A 233 -4.28 -20.43 -22.34
N LYS A 234 -5.32 -19.77 -21.83
CA LYS A 234 -6.70 -19.86 -22.32
C LYS A 234 -7.12 -18.68 -23.18
N MET A 235 -6.21 -17.73 -23.47
CA MET A 235 -6.52 -16.54 -24.26
C MET A 235 -6.93 -16.89 -25.70
N SER A 236 -8.09 -16.40 -26.14
CA SER A 236 -8.49 -16.43 -27.55
C SER A 236 -7.74 -15.38 -28.37
N LEU A 237 -7.85 -15.45 -29.70
CA LEU A 237 -7.32 -14.41 -30.58
C LEU A 237 -7.95 -13.03 -30.29
N ALA A 238 -9.26 -13.00 -29.99
CA ALA A 238 -9.96 -11.77 -29.65
C ALA A 238 -9.43 -11.15 -28.34
N ASP A 239 -9.20 -11.97 -27.32
CA ASP A 239 -8.60 -11.52 -26.04
C ASP A 239 -7.23 -10.91 -26.28
N ARG A 240 -6.38 -11.57 -27.08
CA ARG A 240 -5.04 -11.05 -27.42
C ARG A 240 -5.11 -9.69 -28.10
N ILE A 241 -6.05 -9.48 -29.03
CA ILE A 241 -6.23 -8.17 -29.68
C ILE A 241 -6.68 -7.12 -28.65
N ASN A 242 -7.67 -7.45 -27.82
CA ASN A 242 -8.20 -6.54 -26.81
C ASN A 242 -7.14 -6.12 -25.79
N TYR A 243 -6.37 -7.07 -25.24
CA TYR A 243 -5.30 -6.76 -24.28
C TYR A 243 -4.17 -5.93 -24.90
N MET A 244 -3.87 -6.11 -26.19
CA MET A 244 -2.88 -5.28 -26.87
C MET A 244 -3.34 -3.83 -27.08
N LEU A 245 -4.66 -3.57 -27.01
CA LEU A 245 -5.26 -2.23 -27.05
C LEU A 245 -5.43 -1.58 -25.68
N ALA A 246 -5.11 -2.30 -24.58
CA ALA A 246 -5.20 -1.78 -23.22
C ALA A 246 -4.36 -0.51 -23.05
#